data_AF-A0A946APZ4-F1
#
_entry.id   AF-A0A946APZ4-F1
#
_cell.length_a   1.000
_cell.length_b   1.000
_cell.length_c   1.000
_cell.angle_alpha   90.00
_cell.angle_beta   90.00
_cell.angle_gamma   90.00
#
_symmetry.space_group_name_H-M   'P 1'
#
loop_
_entity.id
_entity.type
_entity.pdbx_description
1 polymer ?
#
loop_
_entity_poly.entity_id
_entity_poly.type
_entity_poly.pdbx_seq_one_letter_code
_entity_poly.pdbx_strand_id
1 'polypeptide(L)'
;ESDIHFLKKKVEAGASYVVTQMFFDNQKYFAFVDKCRKAGIEVPIIPGLKPMATAKQLNLIPHRFHVDLPEPLIKEVIKCRDNKQVRQVGIEWCIAQSNELVEHGVPFLHYYSMGKSDNIYTIAKEIF
;
A
#
# COMPACT_ATOMS: atom_id res chain seq x y z
N GLU A 1 19.04 -0.33 -8.49
CA GLU A 1 19.19 -1.10 -9.75
C GLU A 1 19.15 -2.61 -9.53
N SER A 2 19.81 -3.13 -8.47
CA SER A 2 19.78 -4.55 -8.09
C SER A 2 18.36 -5.15 -7.90
N ASP A 3 17.44 -4.43 -7.23
CA ASP A 3 16.13 -4.99 -6.87
C ASP A 3 15.25 -5.34 -8.07
N ILE A 4 15.20 -4.48 -9.08
CA ILE A 4 14.43 -4.74 -10.32
C ILE A 4 15.05 -5.90 -11.10
N HIS A 5 16.38 -6.01 -11.13
CA HIS A 5 17.08 -7.13 -11.76
C HIS A 5 16.68 -8.47 -11.12
N PHE A 6 16.71 -8.56 -9.79
CA PHE A 6 16.31 -9.79 -9.11
C PHE A 6 14.81 -10.05 -9.15
N LEU A 7 13.97 -9.01 -9.18
CA LEU A 7 12.55 -9.17 -9.43
C LEU A 7 12.29 -9.78 -10.81
N LYS A 8 12.95 -9.27 -11.85
CA LYS A 8 12.85 -9.81 -13.21
C LYS A 8 13.24 -11.29 -13.25
N LYS A 9 14.34 -11.68 -12.59
CA LYS A 9 14.75 -13.09 -12.50
C LYS A 9 13.68 -13.98 -11.86
N LYS A 10 12.93 -13.50 -10.87
CA LYS A 10 11.81 -14.27 -10.28
C LYS A 10 10.68 -14.48 -11.28
N VAL A 11 10.39 -13.46 -12.10
CA VAL A 11 9.38 -13.53 -13.16
C VAL A 11 9.83 -14.47 -14.27
N GLU A 12 11.08 -14.37 -14.71
CA GLU A 12 11.69 -15.28 -15.70
C GLU A 12 11.74 -16.73 -15.20
N ALA A 13 11.85 -16.94 -13.89
CA ALA A 13 11.77 -18.25 -13.26
C ALA A 13 10.33 -18.80 -13.13
N GLY A 14 9.31 -18.05 -13.58
CA GLY A 14 7.92 -18.51 -13.68
C GLY A 14 6.92 -17.83 -12.74
N ALA A 15 7.29 -16.78 -12.01
CA ALA A 15 6.32 -16.03 -11.20
C ALA A 15 5.30 -15.31 -12.10
N SER A 16 4.00 -15.53 -11.85
CA SER A 16 2.92 -15.03 -12.71
C SER A 16 2.38 -13.65 -12.31
N TYR A 17 2.73 -13.14 -11.13
CA TYR A 17 2.36 -11.81 -10.65
C TYR A 17 3.30 -11.37 -9.52
N VAL A 18 3.25 -10.08 -9.18
CA VAL A 18 3.99 -9.48 -8.07
C VAL A 18 2.98 -8.85 -7.10
N VAL A 19 3.15 -9.05 -5.80
CA VAL A 19 2.46 -8.26 -4.77
C VAL A 19 3.48 -7.34 -4.13
N THR A 20 3.21 -6.04 -4.08
CA THR A 20 4.13 -5.09 -3.49
C THR A 20 4.10 -5.15 -1.95
N GLN A 21 5.18 -4.71 -1.32
CA GLN A 21 5.14 -4.29 0.07
C GLN A 21 4.13 -3.14 0.26
N MET A 22 3.71 -2.90 1.51
CA MET A 22 2.87 -1.76 1.87
C MET A 22 3.51 -0.41 1.50
N PHE A 23 2.68 0.53 1.07
CA PHE A 23 3.03 1.92 0.81
C PHE A 23 1.87 2.82 1.20
N PHE A 24 2.17 4.09 1.48
CA PHE A 24 1.18 5.09 1.89
C PHE A 24 1.05 6.25 0.88
N ASP A 25 1.83 6.17 -0.21
CA ASP A 25 1.87 7.14 -1.31
C ASP A 25 1.77 6.38 -2.64
N ASN A 26 0.65 6.58 -3.36
CA ASN A 26 0.38 5.91 -4.63
C ASN A 26 1.39 6.29 -5.72
N GLN A 27 2.00 7.48 -5.66
CA GLN A 27 3.02 7.90 -6.61
C GLN A 27 4.27 7.00 -6.55
N LYS A 28 4.61 6.49 -5.36
CA LYS A 28 5.71 5.52 -5.18
C LYS A 28 5.39 4.19 -5.87
N TYR A 29 4.13 3.75 -5.81
CA TYR A 29 3.67 2.55 -6.50
C TYR A 29 3.72 2.73 -8.02
N PHE A 30 3.16 3.82 -8.55
CA PHE A 30 3.19 4.09 -10.00
C PHE A 30 4.62 4.19 -10.54
N ALA A 31 5.49 4.92 -9.85
CA ALA A 31 6.90 5.03 -10.23
C ALA A 31 7.64 3.66 -10.18
N PHE A 32 7.24 2.75 -9.28
CA PHE A 32 7.76 1.39 -9.24
C PHE A 32 7.25 0.56 -10.43
N VAL A 33 5.96 0.64 -10.76
CA VAL A 33 5.39 -0.01 -11.94
C VAL A 33 6.12 0.45 -13.20
N ASP A 34 6.32 1.75 -13.39
CA ASP A 34 7.06 2.30 -14.53
C ASP A 34 8.47 1.74 -14.65
N LYS A 35 9.20 1.61 -13.54
CA LYS A 35 10.53 0.99 -13.51
C LYS A 35 10.48 -0.48 -13.90
N CYS A 36 9.46 -1.22 -13.44
CA CYS A 36 9.26 -2.62 -13.81
C CYS A 36 8.97 -2.78 -15.30
N ARG A 37 8.08 -1.95 -15.86
CA ARG A 37 7.75 -1.97 -17.30
C ARG A 37 8.97 -1.62 -18.16
N LYS A 38 9.75 -0.60 -17.77
CA LYS A 38 11.03 -0.27 -18.44
C LYS A 38 12.05 -1.42 -18.43
N ALA A 39 11.96 -2.33 -17.46
CA ALA A 39 12.80 -3.53 -17.38
C ALA A 39 12.22 -4.75 -18.13
N GLY A 40 11.04 -4.63 -18.75
CA GLY A 40 10.34 -5.71 -19.44
C GLY A 40 9.62 -6.70 -18.53
N ILE A 41 9.30 -6.29 -17.30
CA ILE A 41 8.46 -7.09 -16.40
C ILE A 41 7.01 -6.77 -16.75
N GLU A 42 6.29 -7.70 -17.39
CA GLU A 42 4.92 -7.49 -17.89
C GLU A 42 3.84 -8.18 -17.07
N VAL A 43 4.22 -9.02 -16.09
CA VAL A 43 3.24 -9.66 -15.21
C VAL A 43 2.45 -8.62 -14.39
N PRO A 44 1.22 -8.94 -13.95
CA PRO A 44 0.45 -8.09 -13.06
C PRO A 44 1.25 -7.71 -11.80
N ILE A 45 1.23 -6.43 -11.46
CA ILE A 45 1.78 -5.91 -10.20
C ILE A 45 0.59 -5.46 -9.38
N ILE A 46 0.45 -6.03 -8.18
CA ILE A 46 -0.70 -5.86 -7.30
C ILE A 46 -0.26 -4.98 -6.12
N PRO A 47 -0.90 -3.81 -5.91
CA PRO A 47 -0.60 -2.96 -4.77
C PRO A 47 -0.98 -3.63 -3.44
N GLY A 48 -0.01 -3.70 -2.53
CA GLY A 48 -0.23 -4.09 -1.14
C GLY A 48 -0.60 -2.87 -0.30
N LEU A 49 -1.79 -2.85 0.30
CA LEU A 49 -2.31 -1.74 1.10
C LEU A 49 -2.49 -2.15 2.56
N LYS A 50 -2.15 -1.23 3.47
CA LYS A 50 -2.29 -1.44 4.91
C LYS A 50 -2.90 -0.20 5.56
N PRO A 51 -4.16 -0.25 6.03
CA PRO A 51 -4.71 0.86 6.81
C PRO A 51 -3.98 1.00 8.15
N MET A 52 -3.67 2.25 8.50
CA MET A 52 -3.10 2.59 9.80
C MET A 52 -4.16 2.44 10.90
N ALA A 53 -3.76 1.98 12.08
CA ALA A 53 -4.69 1.66 13.16
C ALA A 53 -4.27 2.19 14.54
N THR A 54 -3.02 2.61 14.72
CA THR A 54 -2.55 3.12 16.03
C THR A 54 -1.48 4.18 15.85
N ALA A 55 -1.43 5.19 16.72
CA ALA A 55 -0.42 6.27 16.64
C ALA A 55 1.03 5.73 16.70
N LYS A 56 1.27 4.61 17.40
CA LYS A 56 2.60 3.96 17.46
C LYS A 56 3.13 3.54 16.09
N GLN A 57 2.24 3.32 15.11
CA GLN A 57 2.62 2.92 13.75
C GLN A 57 3.33 4.04 12.98
N LEU A 58 3.20 5.30 13.40
CA LEU A 58 4.00 6.41 12.85
C LEU A 58 5.50 6.17 12.96
N ASN A 59 5.95 5.48 14.02
CA ASN A 59 7.36 5.15 14.23
C ASN A 59 7.68 3.71 13.83
N LEU A 60 6.79 2.77 14.15
CA LEU A 60 7.06 1.35 13.94
C LEU A 60 7.10 0.97 12.44
N ILE A 61 6.24 1.56 11.62
CA ILE A 61 6.15 1.19 10.19
C ILE A 61 7.43 1.62 9.44
N PRO A 62 7.85 2.91 9.49
CA PRO A 62 9.06 3.34 8.82
C PRO A 62 10.30 2.58 9.31
N HIS A 63 10.43 2.39 10.62
CA HIS A 63 11.59 1.71 11.20
C HIS A 63 11.69 0.24 10.79
N ARG A 64 10.57 -0.48 10.70
CA ARG A 64 10.58 -1.93 10.46
C ARG A 64 10.50 -2.31 8.98
N PHE A 65 9.82 -1.50 8.18
CA PHE A 65 9.54 -1.83 6.78
C PHE A 65 10.24 -0.91 5.79
N HIS A 66 10.98 0.11 6.26
CA HIS A 66 11.64 1.10 5.42
C HIS A 66 10.67 1.80 4.46
N VAL A 67 9.51 2.19 4.98
CA VAL A 67 8.43 2.84 4.24
C VAL A 67 8.32 4.30 4.65
N ASP A 68 8.21 5.18 3.66
CA ASP A 68 7.93 6.60 3.86
C ASP A 68 6.46 6.81 4.21
N LEU A 69 6.18 7.58 5.28
CA LEU A 69 4.83 8.04 5.59
C LEU A 69 4.65 9.47 5.08
N PRO A 70 3.63 9.76 4.26
CA PRO A 70 3.35 11.11 3.81
C PRO A 70 3.07 12.06 4.96
N GLU A 71 3.60 13.27 4.87
CA GLU A 71 3.38 14.33 5.87
C GLU A 71 1.88 14.60 6.14
N PRO A 72 0.98 14.61 5.14
CA PRO A 72 -0.46 14.77 5.40
C PRO A 72 -1.03 13.68 6.30
N LEU A 73 -0.67 12.41 6.07
CA LEU A 73 -1.10 11.29 6.92
C LEU A 73 -0.55 11.45 8.35
N ILE A 74 0.73 11.80 8.49
CA ILE A 74 1.34 12.02 9.80
C ILE A 74 0.59 13.12 10.56
N LYS A 75 0.28 14.24 9.91
CA LYS A 75 -0.45 15.37 10.51
C LYS A 75 -1.83 14.96 11.02
N GLU A 76 -2.60 14.21 10.24
CA GLU A 76 -3.93 13.75 10.67
C GLU A 76 -3.86 12.77 11.84
N VAL A 77 -2.87 11.87 11.85
CA VAL A 77 -2.70 10.91 12.95
C VAL A 77 -2.25 11.61 14.24
N ILE A 78 -1.40 12.64 14.18
CA ILE A 78 -0.97 13.39 15.37
C ILE A 78 -2.13 14.17 16.01
N LYS A 79 -3.12 14.61 15.23
CA LYS A 79 -4.33 15.29 15.75
C LYS A 79 -5.26 14.35 16.51
N CYS A 80 -5.13 13.03 16.34
CA CYS A 80 -5.99 12.04 16.97
C CYS A 80 -5.77 11.94 18.48
N ARG A 81 -6.86 11.90 19.25
CA ARG A 81 -6.82 11.78 20.72
C ARG A 81 -6.64 10.35 21.21
N ASP A 82 -7.06 9.37 20.40
CA ASP A 82 -6.99 7.95 20.71
C ASP A 82 -6.82 7.09 19.44
N ASN A 83 -6.59 5.79 19.62
CA ASN A 83 -6.44 4.87 18.50
C ASN A 83 -7.75 4.60 17.73
N LYS A 84 -8.92 4.97 18.27
CA LYS A 84 -10.18 4.86 17.51
C LYS A 84 -10.20 5.91 16.40
N GLN A 85 -9.80 7.14 16.72
CA GLN A 85 -9.63 8.21 15.74
C GLN A 85 -8.52 7.88 14.73
N VAL A 86 -7.37 7.35 15.17
CA VAL A 86 -6.29 6.94 14.25
C VAL A 86 -6.77 5.86 13.28
N ARG A 87 -7.55 4.90 13.77
CA ARG A 87 -8.13 3.85 12.92
C ARG A 87 -9.09 4.42 11.89
N GLN A 88 -9.87 5.44 12.24
CA GLN A 88 -10.76 6.12 11.30
C GLN A 88 -9.95 6.85 10.21
N VAL A 89 -8.94 7.63 10.58
CA VAL A 89 -8.02 8.29 9.63
C VAL A 89 -7.36 7.27 8.71
N GLY A 90 -6.91 6.13 9.24
CA GLY A 90 -6.28 5.09 8.44
C GLY A 90 -7.22 4.37 7.48
N ILE A 91 -8.52 4.29 7.80
CA ILE A 91 -9.55 3.79 6.88
C ILE A 91 -9.77 4.80 5.75
N GLU A 92 -10.01 6.06 6.08
CA GLU A 92 -10.24 7.14 5.11
C GLU A 92 -9.05 7.28 4.15
N TRP A 93 -7.83 7.25 4.68
CA TRP A 93 -6.61 7.25 3.87
C TRP A 93 -6.55 6.06 2.93
N CYS A 94 -6.83 4.86 3.43
CA CYS A 94 -6.76 3.65 2.61
C CYS A 94 -7.87 3.59 1.55
N ILE A 95 -9.06 4.16 1.82
CA ILE A 95 -10.13 4.34 0.83
C ILE A 95 -9.64 5.28 -0.27
N ALA A 96 -9.09 6.45 0.08
CA ALA A 96 -8.56 7.39 -0.90
C ALA A 96 -7.47 6.77 -1.77
N GLN A 97 -6.52 6.03 -1.16
CA GLN A 97 -5.52 5.28 -1.90
C GLN A 97 -6.14 4.25 -2.84
N SER A 98 -7.14 3.51 -2.37
CA SER A 98 -7.80 2.45 -3.14
C SER A 98 -8.54 3.02 -4.35
N ASN A 99 -9.27 4.13 -4.18
CA ASN A 99 -9.98 4.81 -5.27
C ASN A 99 -9.03 5.24 -6.38
N GLU A 100 -7.95 5.97 -6.05
CA GLU A 100 -6.98 6.43 -7.05
C GLU A 100 -6.32 5.23 -7.77
N LEU A 101 -6.01 4.14 -7.06
CA LEU A 101 -5.45 2.93 -7.68
C LEU A 101 -6.44 2.27 -8.65
N VAL A 102 -7.71 2.17 -8.27
CA VAL A 102 -8.78 1.63 -9.14
C VAL A 102 -8.99 2.52 -10.37
N GLU A 103 -9.01 3.84 -10.20
CA GLU A 103 -9.09 4.79 -11.32
C GLU A 103 -7.91 4.66 -12.29
N HIS A 104 -6.71 4.34 -11.79
CA HIS A 104 -5.53 4.04 -12.61
C HIS A 104 -5.51 2.61 -13.19
N GLY A 105 -6.58 1.83 -13.01
CA GLY A 105 -6.77 0.53 -13.65
C GLY A 105 -5.88 -0.58 -13.09
N VAL A 106 -5.52 -0.54 -11.81
CA VAL A 106 -4.82 -1.70 -11.19
C VAL A 106 -5.73 -2.93 -11.23
N PRO A 107 -5.17 -4.14 -11.43
CA PRO A 107 -5.99 -5.33 -11.66
C PRO A 107 -6.72 -5.80 -10.38
N PHE A 108 -6.07 -5.65 -9.21
CA PHE A 108 -6.57 -6.07 -7.91
C PHE A 108 -6.00 -5.19 -6.81
N LEU A 109 -6.67 -5.13 -5.65
CA LEU A 109 -6.13 -4.55 -4.42
C LEU A 109 -5.86 -5.65 -3.39
N HIS A 110 -4.64 -5.69 -2.84
CA HIS A 110 -4.28 -6.63 -1.79
C HIS A 110 -4.20 -5.93 -0.42
N TYR A 111 -5.08 -6.29 0.51
CA TYR A 111 -5.12 -5.67 1.84
C TYR A 111 -4.46 -6.52 2.93
N TYR A 112 -3.54 -5.93 3.69
CA TYR A 112 -2.93 -6.55 4.87
C TYR A 112 -3.83 -6.39 6.11
N SER A 113 -4.70 -7.38 6.36
CA SER A 113 -5.68 -7.35 7.47
C SER A 113 -5.04 -7.40 8.88
N MET A 114 -3.88 -8.05 9.03
CA MET A 114 -3.24 -8.25 10.34
C MET A 114 -4.17 -8.86 11.41
N GLY A 115 -5.06 -9.77 11.00
CA GLY A 115 -6.04 -10.40 11.89
C GLY A 115 -7.21 -9.49 12.30
N LYS A 116 -7.34 -8.30 11.69
CA LYS A 116 -8.47 -7.37 11.88
C LYS A 116 -9.14 -7.17 10.52
N SER A 117 -10.31 -7.75 10.33
CA SER A 117 -11.03 -7.73 9.05
C SER A 117 -12.06 -6.62 8.97
N ASP A 118 -12.45 -6.03 10.09
CA ASP A 118 -13.53 -5.04 10.17
C ASP A 118 -13.20 -3.74 9.40
N ASN A 119 -11.96 -3.24 9.50
CA ASN A 119 -11.51 -2.10 8.71
C ASN A 119 -11.42 -2.43 7.22
N ILE A 120 -10.92 -3.63 6.89
CA ILE A 120 -10.80 -4.08 5.50
C ILE A 120 -12.19 -4.22 4.87
N TYR A 121 -13.17 -4.74 5.61
CA TYR A 121 -14.55 -4.82 5.16
C TYR A 121 -15.13 -3.42 4.89
N THR A 122 -14.94 -2.47 5.81
CA THR A 122 -15.37 -1.08 5.60
C THR A 122 -14.74 -0.48 4.34
N ILE A 123 -13.42 -0.64 4.17
CA ILE A 123 -12.73 -0.13 2.98
C ILE A 123 -13.29 -0.78 1.72
N ALA A 124 -13.33 -2.11 1.67
CA ALA A 124 -13.77 -2.84 0.48
C ALA A 124 -15.22 -2.49 0.08
N LYS A 125 -16.12 -2.31 1.05
CA LYS A 125 -17.52 -1.92 0.80
C LYS A 125 -17.67 -0.53 0.18
N GLU A 126 -16.74 0.39 0.43
CA GLU A 126 -16.76 1.73 -0.19
C GLU A 126 -16.17 1.73 -1.59
N ILE A 127 -15.33 0.74 -1.93
CA ILE A 127 -14.62 0.65 -3.22
C ILE A 127 -15.38 -0.22 -4.24
N PHE A 128 -16.08 -1.26 -3.79
CA PHE A 128 -16.76 -2.27 -4.62
C PHE A 128 -18.23 -2.44 -4.22
#